data_AF-A0A3D4WXB6-F1
#
_entry.id   AF-A0A3D4WXB6-F1
#
_cell.length_a   1.000
_cell.length_b   1.000
_cell.length_c   1.000
_cell.angle_alpha   90.00
_cell.angle_beta   90.00
_cell.angle_gamma   90.00
#
_symmetry.space_group_name_H-M   'P 1'
#
loop_
_entity.id
_entity.type
_entity.pdbx_description
1 polymer ?
#
loop_
_entity_poly.entity_id
_entity_poly.type
_entity_poly.pdbx_seq_one_letter_code
_entity_poly.pdbx_strand_id
1 'polypeptide(L)'
;DQYDTVVTPRHRGYGVGRAIKARMLFELRSAEPGLTEVQTWNAAINEPLIRVNQELGFVPDRQWLEYEADLGALVARLDIK
;
A
#
# COMPACT_ATOMS: atom_id res chain seq x y z
N ASP A 1 -13.20 4.08 -2.96
CA ASP A 1 -11.86 4.06 -2.36
C ASP A 1 -11.85 3.34 -1.03
N GLN A 2 -10.81 2.53 -0.79
CA GLN A 2 -10.46 1.97 0.50
C GLN A 2 -9.06 2.48 0.84
N TYR A 3 -8.88 3.06 2.03
CA TYR A 3 -7.59 3.62 2.47
C TYR A 3 -6.72 2.52 3.08
N ASP A 4 -6.71 2.38 4.40
CA ASP A 4 -5.82 1.45 5.10
C ASP A 4 -6.53 0.20 5.59
N THR A 5 -5.76 -0.90 5.68
CA THR A 5 -6.15 -2.09 6.43
C THR A 5 -5.34 -2.13 7.71
N VAL A 6 -5.95 -1.77 8.83
CA VAL A 6 -5.27 -1.67 10.14
C VAL A 6 -5.74 -2.76 11.08
N VAL A 7 -4.80 -3.45 11.73
CA VAL A 7 -5.08 -4.45 12.77
C VAL A 7 -4.45 -3.99 14.07
N THR A 8 -5.27 -3.87 15.12
CA THR A 8 -4.80 -3.48 16.46
C THR A 8 -3.81 -4.51 17.01
N PRO A 9 -2.82 -4.11 17.83
CA PRO A 9 -1.79 -5.02 18.34
C PRO A 9 -2.34 -6.30 18.97
N ARG A 10 -3.45 -6.20 19.72
CA ARG A 10 -4.11 -7.33 20.40
C ARG A 10 -4.62 -8.43 19.45
N HIS A 11 -4.80 -8.13 18.16
CA HIS A 11 -5.35 -9.06 17.18
C HIS A 11 -4.37 -9.41 16.04
N ARG A 12 -3.08 -9.05 16.20
CA ARG A 12 -2.04 -9.45 15.24
C ARG A 12 -1.76 -10.95 15.33
N GLY A 13 -1.26 -11.54 14.25
CA GLY A 13 -0.94 -12.97 14.17
C GLY A 13 -2.12 -13.89 13.81
N TYR A 14 -3.38 -13.44 13.94
CA TYR A 14 -4.56 -14.25 13.59
C TYR A 14 -4.97 -14.19 12.11
N GLY A 15 -4.17 -13.58 11.23
CA GLY A 15 -4.50 -13.46 9.81
C GLY A 15 -5.64 -12.48 9.48
N VAL A 16 -6.07 -11.65 10.43
CA VAL A 16 -7.22 -10.72 10.27
C VAL A 16 -7.05 -9.79 9.05
N GLY A 17 -5.87 -9.18 8.88
CA GLY A 17 -5.61 -8.27 7.76
C GLY A 17 -5.71 -8.96 6.40
N ARG A 18 -5.24 -10.21 6.30
CA ARG A 18 -5.38 -11.03 5.09
C ARG A 18 -6.84 -11.33 4.80
N ALA A 19 -7.60 -11.73 5.82
CA ALA A 19 -9.02 -12.05 5.67
C ALA A 19 -9.84 -10.84 5.20
N ILE A 20 -9.57 -9.64 5.75
CA ILE A 20 -10.23 -8.39 5.34
C ILE A 20 -9.94 -8.12 3.86
N LYS A 21 -8.67 -8.14 3.45
CA LYS A 21 -8.28 -7.89 2.04
C LYS A 21 -8.86 -8.94 1.09
N ALA A 22 -8.82 -10.22 1.45
CA ALA A 22 -9.40 -11.29 0.64
C ALA A 22 -10.91 -11.10 0.44
N ARG A 23 -11.65 -10.78 1.52
CA ARG A 23 -13.08 -10.51 1.42
C ARG A 23 -13.36 -9.34 0.49
N MET A 24 -12.61 -8.25 0.61
CA MET A 24 -12.75 -7.09 -0.28
C MET A 24 -12.53 -7.46 -1.76
N LEU A 25 -11.51 -8.26 -2.08
CA LEU A 25 -11.29 -8.73 -3.46
C LEU A 25 -12.47 -9.57 -3.99
N PHE A 26 -13.06 -10.43 -3.15
CA PHE A 26 -14.25 -11.19 -3.55
C PHE A 26 -15.46 -10.30 -3.80
N GLU A 27 -15.70 -9.31 -2.93
CA GLU A 27 -16.79 -8.34 -3.11
C GLU A 27 -16.61 -7.54 -4.41
N LEU A 28 -15.39 -7.06 -4.69
CA LEU A 28 -15.09 -6.33 -5.92
C LEU A 28 -15.35 -7.17 -7.17
N ARG A 29 -14.95 -8.45 -7.16
CA ARG A 29 -15.18 -9.36 -8.29
C ARG A 29 -16.67 -9.57 -8.57
N SER A 30 -17.51 -9.57 -7.54
CA SER A 30 -18.96 -9.72 -7.67
C SER A 30 -19.64 -8.43 -8.09
N ALA A 31 -19.25 -7.29 -7.50
CA ALA A 31 -19.88 -6.00 -7.75
C ALA A 31 -19.49 -5.39 -9.10
N GLU A 32 -18.24 -5.58 -9.53
CA GLU A 32 -17.67 -4.97 -10.74
C GLU A 32 -17.06 -6.05 -11.65
N PRO A 33 -17.86 -6.81 -12.41
CA PRO A 33 -17.36 -7.91 -13.25
C PRO A 33 -16.35 -7.48 -14.33
N GLY A 34 -16.36 -6.21 -14.71
CA GLY A 34 -15.42 -5.62 -15.67
C GLY A 34 -14.10 -5.14 -15.04
N LEU A 35 -13.96 -5.23 -13.72
CA LEU A 35 -12.73 -4.82 -13.03
C LEU A 35 -11.59 -5.80 -13.34
N THR A 36 -10.54 -5.29 -13.99
CA THR A 36 -9.38 -6.10 -14.39
C THR A 36 -8.20 -5.97 -13.44
N GLU A 37 -8.12 -4.87 -12.69
CA GLU A 37 -6.96 -4.54 -11.85
C GLU A 37 -7.40 -3.92 -10.52
N VAL A 38 -6.69 -4.29 -9.45
CA VAL A 38 -6.80 -3.67 -8.12
C VAL A 38 -5.40 -3.29 -7.70
N GLN A 39 -5.19 -2.01 -7.37
CA GLN A 39 -3.90 -1.52 -6.91
C GLN A 39 -3.95 -1.22 -5.41
N THR A 40 -2.81 -1.44 -4.74
CA THR A 40 -2.60 -1.09 -3.34
C THR A 40 -1.18 -0.59 -3.19
N TRP A 41 -0.94 0.16 -2.10
CA TRP A 41 0.39 0.67 -1.79
C TRP A 41 0.72 0.37 -0.33
N ASN A 42 2.00 0.19 -0.06
CA ASN A 42 2.56 0.11 1.29
C ASN A 42 3.97 0.68 1.30
N ALA A 43 4.43 1.14 2.46
CA ALA A 43 5.84 1.46 2.68
C ALA A 43 6.71 0.24 2.35
N ALA A 44 7.85 0.46 1.68
CA ALA A 44 8.75 -0.60 1.23
C ALA A 44 9.36 -1.44 2.38
N ILE A 45 9.35 -0.89 3.60
CA ILE A 45 9.91 -1.51 4.81
C ILE A 45 8.89 -2.31 5.63
N ASN A 46 7.66 -2.48 5.15
CA ASN A 46 6.60 -3.18 5.89
C ASN A 46 6.51 -4.65 5.46
N GLU A 47 7.51 -5.47 5.84
CA GLU A 47 7.56 -6.88 5.41
C GLU A 47 6.29 -7.69 5.73
N PRO A 48 5.62 -7.52 6.89
CA PRO A 48 4.37 -8.23 7.18
C PRO A 48 3.28 -7.92 6.15
N LEU A 49 3.13 -6.66 5.75
CA LEU A 49 2.10 -6.25 4.80
C LEU A 49 2.45 -6.67 3.36
N ILE A 50 3.74 -6.64 3.00
CA ILE A 50 4.23 -7.16 1.72
C ILE A 50 3.89 -8.64 1.58
N ARG A 51 4.14 -9.44 2.61
CA ARG A 51 3.84 -10.88 2.61
C ARG A 51 2.35 -11.14 2.42
N VAL A 52 1.49 -10.43 3.15
CA VAL A 52 0.03 -10.56 3.01
C VAL A 52 -0.42 -10.21 1.59
N ASN A 53 0.10 -9.14 1.00
CA ASN A 53 -0.23 -8.74 -0.37
C ASN A 53 0.22 -9.84 -1.38
N GLN A 54 1.42 -10.39 -1.22
CA GLN A 54 1.92 -11.50 -2.07
C GLN A 54 1.05 -12.76 -1.95
N GLU A 55 0.64 -13.13 -0.73
CA GLU A 55 -0.26 -14.28 -0.50
C GLU A 55 -1.65 -14.10 -1.15
N LEU A 56 -2.04 -12.87 -1.45
CA LEU A 56 -3.29 -12.52 -2.13
C LEU A 56 -3.11 -12.32 -3.64
N GLY A 57 -1.90 -12.52 -4.17
CA GLY A 57 -1.61 -12.42 -5.60
C GLY A 57 -1.25 -11.02 -6.09
N PHE A 58 -1.08 -10.04 -5.21
CA PHE A 58 -0.53 -8.75 -5.63
C PHE A 58 0.94 -8.89 -6.03
N VAL A 59 1.32 -8.19 -7.09
CA VAL A 59 2.68 -8.13 -7.61
C VAL A 59 3.22 -6.70 -7.54
N PRO A 60 4.54 -6.49 -7.42
CA PRO A 60 5.11 -5.15 -7.52
C PRO A 60 4.77 -4.50 -8.87
N ASP A 61 4.20 -3.30 -8.83
CA ASP A 61 3.91 -2.48 -10.03
C ASP A 61 4.85 -1.26 -10.12
N ARG A 62 4.89 -0.44 -9.07
CA ARG A 62 5.66 0.82 -9.03
C ARG A 62 6.33 1.04 -7.69
N GLN A 63 7.47 1.73 -7.73
CA GLN A 63 8.11 2.29 -6.56
C GLN A 63 7.74 3.77 -6.43
N TRP A 64 7.37 4.17 -5.22
CA TRP A 64 7.07 5.55 -4.88
C TRP A 64 8.23 6.07 -4.05
N LEU A 65 8.83 7.17 -4.49
CA LEU A 65 9.94 7.82 -3.81
C LEU A 65 9.45 9.15 -3.27
N GLU A 66 9.57 9.32 -1.97
CA GLU A 66 9.32 10.58 -1.30
C GLU A 66 10.67 11.24 -1.05
N TYR A 67 10.78 12.50 -1.46
CA TYR A 67 11.98 13.32 -1.26
C TYR A 67 11.62 14.44 -0.32
N GLU A 68 12.43 14.61 0.72
CA GLU A 68 12.36 15.73 1.63
C GLU A 68 13.66 16.51 1.54
N ALA A 69 13.57 17.84 1.52
CA ALA A 69 14.70 18.72 1.54
C ALA A 69 14.39 19.91 2.45
N ASP A 70 15.42 20.40 3.14
CA ASP A 70 15.32 21.69 3.80
C ASP A 70 15.05 22.79 2.76
N LEU A 71 14.05 23.62 3.04
CA LEU A 71 13.62 24.65 2.09
C LEU A 71 14.71 25.70 1.86
N GLY A 72 15.43 26.11 2.90
CA GLY A 72 16.50 27.10 2.78
C GLY A 72 17.68 26.59 1.95
N ALA A 73 18.10 25.34 2.21
CA ALA A 73 19.12 24.67 1.42
C ALA A 73 18.69 24.45 -0.03
N LEU A 74 17.40 24.13 -0.27
CA LEU A 74 16.86 23.97 -1.60
C LEU A 74 16.88 25.30 -2.38
N VAL A 75 16.44 26.40 -1.77
CA VAL A 75 16.48 27.73 -2.37
C VAL A 75 17.93 28.14 -2.70
N ALA A 76 18.85 28.01 -1.75
CA ALA A 76 20.27 28.35 -1.98
C ALA A 76 20.92 27.50 -3.10
N ARG A 77 20.45 26.26 -3.31
CA ARG A 77 20.93 25.37 -4.37
C ARG A 77 20.26 25.64 -5.72
N LEU A 78 19.01 26.11 -5.73
CA LEU A 78 18.26 26.48 -6.92
C LEU A 78 18.52 27.92 -7.39
N ASP A 79 19.09 28.77 -6.51
CA ASP A 79 19.77 30.02 -6.87
C ASP A 79 21.09 29.71 -7.62
N ILE A 80 20.92 29.00 -8.73
CA ILE A 80 21.74 29.10 -9.92
C ILE A 80 21.91 30.60 -10.19
N LYS A 81 23.16 31.02 -10.30
CA LYS A 81 23.64 32.28 -10.91
C LYS A 81 22.62 33.05 -11.75
#